data_AF-A0A219ANE8-F1
#
_entry.id   AF-A0A219ANE8-F1
#
_cell.length_a   1.000
_cell.length_b   1.000
_cell.length_c   1.000
_cell.angle_alpha   90.00
_cell.angle_beta   90.00
_cell.angle_gamma   90.00
#
_symmetry.space_group_name_H-M   'P 1'
#
loop_
_entity.id
_entity.type
_entity.pdbx_description
1 polymer ?
#
loop_
_entity_poly.entity_id
_entity_poly.type
_entity_poly.pdbx_seq_one_letter_code
_entity_poly.pdbx_strand_id
1 'polypeptide(L)'
;MADCVMEIINDYGIASKVGYFMMDNADNNGTMMKALSTLLFDQYQIVYNAEHYRLRCNGHIINLAAQSFLFQTNNESPADENNTSALTTPTELEMEQWRRKGPLGKLHNIVAYIQRSPQRLANFRELSGGRNLVRDNSTRWNSWYAMICTATKLKTAINLFCHQYQENSDDLLSEKDLQGLQKLQDFLLFFYDATTGTEGRDATIDRVLPTMDFLLEQLRLQRKNMRMTRS
;
A
#
# COMPACT_ATOMS: atom_id res chain seq x y z
N MET A 1 1.64 -15.48 18.39
CA MET A 1 2.17 -14.09 18.47
C MET A 1 2.07 -13.55 19.88
N ALA A 2 0.90 -13.61 20.53
CA ALA A 2 0.76 -13.16 21.92
C ALA A 2 1.72 -13.88 22.87
N ASP A 3 1.88 -15.20 22.75
CA ASP A 3 2.83 -15.98 23.54
C ASP A 3 4.28 -15.50 23.36
N CYS A 4 4.71 -15.27 22.12
CA CYS A 4 6.05 -14.74 21.85
C CYS A 4 6.26 -13.34 22.44
N VAL A 5 5.23 -12.48 22.42
CA VAL A 5 5.31 -11.15 23.07
C VAL A 5 5.40 -11.32 24.59
N MET A 6 4.67 -12.28 25.15
CA MET A 6 4.70 -12.60 26.57
C MET A 6 6.06 -13.14 27.02
N GLU A 7 6.70 -14.00 26.22
CA GLU A 7 8.08 -14.46 26.45
C GLU A 7 9.04 -13.27 26.59
N ILE A 8 8.96 -12.29 25.67
CA ILE A 8 9.78 -11.07 25.76
C ILE A 8 9.46 -10.26 27.02
N ILE A 9 8.18 -10.13 27.38
CA ILE A 9 7.78 -9.42 28.59
C ILE A 9 8.38 -10.08 29.85
N ASN A 10 8.40 -11.41 29.87
CA ASN A 10 8.96 -12.22 30.95
C ASN A 10 10.47 -12.09 31.02
N ASP A 11 11.16 -12.26 29.88
CA ASP A 11 12.61 -12.19 29.77
C ASP A 11 13.16 -10.85 30.24
N TYR A 12 12.45 -9.76 29.95
CA TYR A 12 12.84 -8.41 30.35
C TYR A 12 12.28 -7.98 31.71
N GLY A 13 11.39 -8.78 32.32
CA GLY A 13 10.78 -8.46 33.62
C GLY A 13 9.93 -7.18 33.60
N ILE A 14 9.25 -6.90 32.48
CA ILE A 14 8.54 -5.63 32.24
C ILE A 14 7.02 -5.73 32.36
N ALA A 15 6.46 -6.83 32.87
CA ALA A 15 5.02 -7.07 32.91
C ALA A 15 4.21 -5.89 33.49
N SER A 16 4.67 -5.29 34.60
CA SER A 16 4.03 -4.14 35.25
C SER A 16 4.28 -2.78 34.56
N LYS A 17 5.12 -2.77 33.52
CA LYS A 17 5.55 -1.57 32.79
C LYS A 17 5.10 -1.59 31.32
N VAL A 18 4.31 -2.58 30.92
CA VAL A 18 3.77 -2.67 29.56
C VAL A 18 2.82 -1.50 29.32
N GLY A 19 3.22 -0.60 28.42
CA GLY A 19 2.43 0.56 28.01
C GLY A 19 1.53 0.23 26.82
N TYR A 20 1.66 1.02 25.75
CA TYR A 20 0.86 0.90 24.54
C TYR A 20 1.56 0.05 23.47
N PHE A 21 0.76 -0.67 22.68
CA PHE A 21 1.22 -1.33 21.45
C PHE A 21 0.75 -0.53 20.25
N MET A 22 1.69 -0.08 19.41
CA MET A 22 1.39 0.50 18.11
C MET A 22 1.53 -0.58 17.02
N MET A 23 0.43 -0.86 16.33
CA MET A 23 0.36 -1.92 15.32
C MET A 23 -0.43 -1.47 14.10
N ASP A 24 -0.31 -2.17 12.98
CA ASP A 24 -1.18 -1.92 11.83
C ASP A 24 -2.65 -2.25 12.14
N ASN A 25 -3.55 -1.83 11.26
CA ASN A 25 -4.99 -1.96 11.49
C ASN A 25 -5.55 -3.33 11.07
N ALA A 26 -4.73 -4.39 11.14
CA ALA A 26 -5.19 -5.75 10.90
C ALA A 26 -6.02 -6.28 12.07
N ASP A 27 -7.02 -7.12 11.78
CA ASP A 27 -7.94 -7.67 12.78
C ASP A 27 -7.24 -8.63 13.75
N ASN A 28 -6.26 -9.40 13.26
CA ASN A 28 -5.48 -10.34 14.06
C ASN A 28 -4.71 -9.68 15.21
N ASN A 29 -4.36 -8.39 15.09
CA ASN A 29 -3.75 -7.62 16.18
C ASN A 29 -4.72 -7.39 17.34
N GLY A 30 -6.03 -7.29 17.05
CA GLY A 30 -7.06 -7.23 18.09
C GLY A 30 -7.14 -8.54 18.86
N THR A 31 -7.09 -9.66 18.15
CA THR A 31 -7.02 -11.00 18.76
C THR A 31 -5.75 -11.17 19.60
N MET A 32 -4.60 -10.71 19.09
CA MET A 32 -3.32 -10.76 19.81
C MET A 32 -3.38 -9.97 21.12
N MET A 33 -3.89 -8.74 21.10
CA MET A 33 -3.99 -7.89 22.30
C MET A 33 -4.92 -8.50 23.37
N LYS A 34 -6.02 -9.15 22.96
CA LYS A 34 -6.92 -9.86 23.88
C LYS A 34 -6.23 -11.06 24.52
N ALA A 35 -5.52 -11.87 23.74
CA ALA A 35 -4.76 -13.00 24.27
C ALA A 35 -3.65 -12.54 25.22
N LEU A 36 -2.93 -11.46 24.89
CA LEU A 36 -1.91 -10.88 25.76
C LEU A 36 -2.50 -10.37 27.08
N SER A 37 -3.68 -9.73 27.04
CA SER A 37 -4.40 -9.33 28.25
C SER A 37 -4.69 -10.51 29.16
N THR A 38 -5.12 -11.64 28.61
CA THR A 38 -5.37 -12.87 29.40
C THR A 38 -4.08 -13.37 30.03
N LEU A 39 -2.99 -13.45 29.27
CA LEU A 39 -1.69 -13.92 29.77
C LEU A 39 -1.13 -13.03 30.89
N LEU A 40 -1.27 -11.71 30.77
CA LEU A 40 -0.85 -10.75 31.81
C LEU A 40 -1.66 -10.92 33.10
N PHE A 41 -2.97 -11.21 32.98
CA PHE A 41 -3.79 -11.50 34.14
C PHE A 41 -3.41 -12.84 34.78
N ASP A 42 -3.30 -13.90 33.99
CA ASP A 42 -3.03 -15.24 34.51
C ASP A 42 -1.65 -15.32 35.21
N GLN A 43 -0.61 -14.73 34.62
CA GLN A 43 0.77 -14.82 35.14
C GLN A 43 1.09 -13.78 36.21
N TYR A 44 0.52 -12.57 36.12
CA TYR A 44 0.91 -11.43 36.96
C TYR A 44 -0.26 -10.76 37.68
N GLN A 45 -1.50 -11.22 37.48
CA GLN A 45 -2.72 -10.60 38.01
C GLN A 45 -2.90 -9.14 37.55
N ILE A 46 -2.36 -8.82 36.37
CA ILE A 46 -2.45 -7.48 35.77
C ILE A 46 -3.69 -7.41 34.88
N VAL A 47 -4.62 -6.52 35.22
CA VAL A 47 -5.77 -6.21 34.35
C VAL A 47 -5.29 -5.26 33.25
N TYR A 48 -5.30 -5.74 32.00
CA TYR A 48 -4.81 -4.98 30.86
C TYR A 48 -5.92 -4.76 29.82
N ASN A 49 -6.28 -3.52 29.55
CA ASN A 49 -7.35 -3.23 28.59
C ASN A 49 -6.79 -3.28 27.14
N ALA A 50 -7.05 -4.39 26.46
CA ALA A 50 -6.61 -4.66 25.09
C ALA A 50 -7.01 -3.59 24.06
N GLU A 51 -8.15 -2.91 24.26
CA GLU A 51 -8.62 -1.85 23.36
C GLU A 51 -7.95 -0.52 23.70
N HIS A 52 -7.92 -0.15 24.98
CA HIS A 52 -7.34 1.10 25.44
C HIS A 52 -5.84 1.22 25.10
N TYR A 53 -5.09 0.13 25.27
CA TYR A 53 -3.63 0.15 25.06
C TYR A 53 -3.20 -0.18 23.62
N ARG A 54 -4.15 -0.32 22.68
CA ARG A 54 -3.84 -0.54 21.26
C ARG A 54 -3.90 0.78 20.48
N LEU A 55 -2.75 1.22 19.99
CA LEU A 55 -2.63 2.31 19.03
C LEU A 55 -2.58 1.76 17.60
N ARG A 56 -3.25 2.45 16.68
CA ARG A 56 -3.21 2.14 15.24
C ARG A 56 -2.06 2.91 14.59
N CYS A 57 -1.36 2.25 13.68
CA CYS A 57 -0.25 2.84 12.95
C CYS A 57 -0.72 3.94 12.00
N ASN A 58 -0.19 5.15 12.16
CA ASN A 58 -0.54 6.32 11.34
C ASN A 58 -0.34 6.07 9.84
N GLY A 59 0.80 5.50 9.45
CA GLY A 59 1.09 5.22 8.04
C GLY A 59 0.12 4.22 7.42
N HIS A 60 -0.38 3.26 8.20
CA HIS A 60 -1.43 2.34 7.72
C HIS A 60 -2.75 3.08 7.49
N ILE A 61 -3.13 4.03 8.36
CA ILE A 61 -4.33 4.86 8.16
C ILE A 61 -4.20 5.73 6.90
N ILE A 62 -3.04 6.35 6.68
CA ILE A 62 -2.77 7.15 5.48
C ILE A 62 -2.88 6.27 4.21
N ASN A 63 -2.35 5.05 4.25
CA ASN A 63 -2.47 4.09 3.15
C ASN A 63 -3.94 3.71 2.86
N LEU A 64 -4.75 3.45 3.89
CA LEU A 64 -6.17 3.16 3.70
C LEU A 64 -6.88 4.32 2.99
N ALA A 65 -6.59 5.56 3.40
CA ALA A 65 -7.13 6.76 2.74
C ALA A 65 -6.69 6.85 1.27
N ALA A 66 -5.42 6.58 0.97
CA ALA A 66 -4.91 6.54 -0.40
C ALA A 66 -5.61 5.45 -1.25
N GLN A 67 -5.77 4.24 -0.70
CA GLN A 67 -6.44 3.13 -1.39
C GLN A 67 -7.91 3.42 -1.66
N SER A 68 -8.63 3.99 -0.69
CA SER A 68 -10.02 4.42 -0.88
C SER A 68 -10.16 5.45 -2.01
N PHE A 69 -9.18 6.34 -2.15
CA PHE A 69 -9.14 7.29 -3.26
C PHE A 69 -8.91 6.59 -4.61
N LEU A 70 -7.93 5.69 -4.67
CA LEU A 70 -7.54 5.02 -5.92
C LEU A 70 -8.65 4.13 -6.49
N PHE A 71 -9.43 3.46 -5.63
CA PHE A 71 -10.29 2.36 -6.07
C PHE A 71 -11.79 2.55 -5.86
N GLN A 72 -12.28 3.71 -5.41
CA GLN A 72 -13.71 4.02 -5.15
C GLN A 72 -14.47 2.85 -4.50
N THR A 73 -14.69 2.93 -3.18
CA THR A 73 -15.33 1.88 -2.37
C THR A 73 -16.60 1.29 -2.99
N ASN A 74 -16.47 0.18 -3.71
CA ASN A 74 -17.56 -0.75 -4.00
C ASN A 74 -17.65 -1.75 -2.84
N ASN A 75 -17.85 -1.29 -1.59
CA ASN A 75 -18.08 -2.13 -0.38
C ASN A 75 -17.14 -3.34 -0.12
N GLU A 76 -16.11 -3.54 -0.92
CA GLU A 76 -15.15 -4.63 -0.84
C GLU A 76 -13.81 -4.04 -0.40
N SER A 77 -13.21 -4.64 0.63
CA SER A 77 -11.95 -4.19 1.21
C SER A 77 -10.83 -4.27 0.17
N PRO A 78 -10.16 -3.15 -0.19
CA PRO A 78 -9.07 -3.15 -1.17
C PRO A 78 -7.87 -4.03 -0.77
N ALA A 79 -7.81 -4.47 0.49
CA ALA A 79 -6.72 -5.26 1.04
C ALA A 79 -6.70 -6.71 0.52
N ASP A 80 -7.86 -7.28 0.17
CA ASP A 80 -8.01 -8.70 -0.13
C ASP A 80 -7.81 -9.04 -1.62
N GLU A 81 -8.07 -8.11 -2.53
CA GLU A 81 -7.89 -8.35 -3.98
C GLU A 81 -6.41 -8.42 -4.39
N ASN A 82 -5.54 -7.56 -3.82
CA ASN A 82 -4.14 -7.45 -4.28
C ASN A 82 -3.24 -8.60 -3.82
N ASN A 83 -3.59 -9.30 -2.73
CA ASN A 83 -2.73 -10.35 -2.15
C ASN A 83 -3.05 -11.76 -2.66
N THR A 84 -4.26 -11.99 -3.18
CA THR A 84 -4.72 -13.31 -3.63
C THR A 84 -4.10 -13.73 -4.97
N SER A 85 -3.50 -12.78 -5.71
CA SER A 85 -2.94 -12.95 -7.07
C SER A 85 -1.48 -13.47 -7.13
N ALA A 86 -0.87 -13.83 -6.00
CA ALA A 86 0.53 -14.24 -5.96
C ALA A 86 0.78 -15.68 -6.44
N LEU A 87 -0.24 -16.56 -6.44
CA LEU A 87 -0.06 -18.01 -6.63
C LEU A 87 -0.81 -18.62 -7.83
N THR A 88 -1.71 -17.88 -8.50
CA THR A 88 -2.46 -18.36 -9.67
C THR A 88 -2.27 -17.44 -10.88
N THR A 89 -2.30 -18.01 -12.09
CA THR A 89 -2.42 -17.24 -13.34
C THR A 89 -3.73 -16.46 -13.28
N PRO A 90 -3.73 -15.12 -13.42
CA PRO A 90 -4.98 -14.39 -13.44
C PRO A 90 -5.80 -14.88 -14.59
N THR A 91 -7.06 -15.14 -14.29
CA THR A 91 -8.04 -15.38 -15.33
C THR A 91 -8.18 -14.12 -16.18
N GLU A 92 -8.60 -14.27 -17.44
CA GLU A 92 -8.93 -13.13 -18.29
C GLU A 92 -9.94 -12.19 -17.61
N LEU A 93 -10.84 -12.77 -16.81
CA LEU A 93 -11.80 -12.03 -15.99
C LEU A 93 -11.12 -11.11 -14.96
N GLU A 94 -10.11 -11.60 -14.23
CA GLU A 94 -9.33 -10.78 -13.29
C GLU A 94 -8.57 -9.66 -14.02
N MET A 95 -7.97 -9.97 -15.17
CA MET A 95 -7.28 -8.96 -15.99
C MET A 95 -8.26 -7.87 -16.47
N GLU A 96 -9.47 -8.26 -16.88
CA GLU A 96 -10.53 -7.33 -17.29
C GLU A 96 -11.01 -6.45 -16.12
N GLN A 97 -11.19 -7.02 -14.93
CA GLN A 97 -11.52 -6.26 -13.71
C GLN A 97 -10.47 -5.19 -13.42
N TRP A 98 -9.18 -5.53 -13.57
CA TRP A 98 -8.10 -4.55 -13.46
C TRP A 98 -8.18 -3.48 -14.55
N ARG A 99 -8.43 -3.83 -15.81
CA ARG A 99 -8.58 -2.85 -16.90
C ARG A 99 -9.72 -1.85 -16.64
N ARG A 100 -10.80 -2.26 -15.97
CA ARG A 100 -11.91 -1.37 -15.56
C ARG A 100 -11.49 -0.30 -14.55
N LYS A 101 -10.41 -0.53 -13.79
CA LYS A 101 -9.79 0.46 -12.89
C LYS A 101 -8.93 1.50 -13.66
N GLY A 102 -8.94 1.45 -14.99
CA GLY A 102 -8.32 2.45 -15.86
C GLY A 102 -6.80 2.28 -16.02
N PRO A 103 -6.05 3.38 -16.23
CA PRO A 103 -4.60 3.34 -16.48
C PRO A 103 -3.81 2.59 -15.39
N LEU A 104 -4.27 2.71 -14.14
CA LEU A 104 -3.63 2.09 -12.98
C LEU A 104 -3.70 0.57 -13.03
N GLY A 105 -4.85 0.02 -13.43
CA GLY A 105 -5.02 -1.42 -13.54
C GLY A 105 -4.35 -2.04 -14.77
N LYS A 106 -4.29 -1.32 -15.90
CA LYS A 106 -3.43 -1.71 -17.03
C LYS A 106 -1.96 -1.83 -16.60
N LEU A 107 -1.47 -0.85 -15.85
CA LEU A 107 -0.10 -0.88 -15.32
C LEU A 107 0.12 -2.06 -14.38
N HIS A 108 -0.83 -2.35 -13.48
CA HIS A 108 -0.81 -3.54 -12.64
C HIS A 108 -0.66 -4.83 -13.47
N ASN A 109 -1.50 -5.00 -14.50
CA ASN A 109 -1.45 -6.16 -15.39
C ASN A 109 -0.09 -6.31 -16.08
N ILE A 110 0.47 -5.22 -16.61
CA ILE A 110 1.81 -5.22 -17.23
C ILE A 110 2.88 -5.68 -16.24
N VAL A 111 2.93 -5.08 -15.05
CA VAL A 111 3.96 -5.39 -14.06
C VAL A 111 3.83 -6.84 -13.58
N ALA A 112 2.60 -7.28 -13.33
CA ALA A 112 2.31 -8.66 -12.94
C ALA A 112 2.71 -9.66 -14.06
N TYR A 113 2.44 -9.33 -15.32
CA TYR A 113 2.82 -10.16 -16.47
C TYR A 113 4.35 -10.29 -16.56
N ILE A 114 5.09 -9.18 -16.52
CA ILE A 114 6.56 -9.19 -16.60
C ILE A 114 7.18 -10.03 -15.48
N GLN A 115 6.79 -9.76 -14.23
CA GLN A 115 7.45 -10.35 -13.07
C GLN A 115 7.12 -11.83 -12.82
N ARG A 116 6.08 -12.36 -13.45
CA ARG A 116 5.66 -13.77 -13.29
C ARG A 116 6.56 -14.77 -14.00
N SER A 117 7.32 -14.36 -15.02
CA SER A 117 8.25 -15.26 -15.71
C SER A 117 9.67 -14.78 -15.52
N PRO A 118 10.59 -15.62 -15.01
CA PRO A 118 12.00 -15.29 -14.97
C PRO A 118 12.54 -14.87 -16.34
N GLN A 119 12.04 -15.49 -17.43
CA GLN A 119 12.42 -15.15 -18.79
C GLN A 119 11.95 -13.75 -19.20
N ARG A 120 10.67 -13.41 -18.92
CA ARG A 120 10.13 -12.07 -19.21
C ARG A 120 10.80 -11.00 -18.36
N LEU A 121 11.08 -11.30 -17.10
CA LEU A 121 11.79 -10.41 -16.19
C LEU A 121 13.23 -10.15 -16.67
N ALA A 122 13.93 -11.20 -17.11
CA ALA A 122 15.28 -11.07 -17.67
C ALA A 122 15.26 -10.22 -18.95
N ASN A 123 14.36 -10.51 -19.88
CA ASN A 123 14.21 -9.72 -21.11
C ASN A 123 13.85 -8.25 -20.81
N PHE A 124 12.91 -8.00 -19.89
CA PHE A 124 12.60 -6.63 -19.49
C PHE A 124 13.81 -5.91 -18.86
N ARG A 125 14.65 -6.61 -18.08
CA ARG A 125 15.90 -6.04 -17.54
C ARG A 125 16.86 -5.65 -18.65
N GLU A 126 16.95 -6.40 -19.73
CA GLU A 126 17.77 -6.01 -20.89
C GLU A 126 17.24 -4.71 -21.51
N LEU A 127 15.93 -4.63 -21.74
CA LEU A 127 15.26 -3.44 -22.30
C LEU A 127 15.34 -2.20 -21.40
N SER A 128 15.39 -2.38 -20.08
CA SER A 128 15.37 -1.30 -19.09
C SER A 128 16.74 -0.79 -18.66
N GLY A 129 17.82 -1.43 -19.13
CA GLY A 129 19.20 -1.17 -18.69
C GLY A 129 19.48 -1.67 -17.27
N GLY A 130 19.00 -2.86 -16.94
CA GLY A 130 19.23 -3.56 -15.66
C GLY A 130 18.26 -3.21 -14.53
N ARG A 131 17.20 -2.44 -14.80
CA ARG A 131 16.22 -1.97 -13.80
C ARG A 131 14.97 -2.85 -13.76
N ASN A 132 14.35 -2.95 -12.58
CA ASN A 132 13.07 -3.66 -12.41
C ASN A 132 11.92 -2.68 -12.18
N LEU A 133 10.72 -3.08 -12.58
CA LEU A 133 9.49 -2.43 -12.14
C LEU A 133 9.20 -2.82 -10.69
N VAL A 134 8.60 -1.89 -9.95
CA VAL A 134 8.09 -2.18 -8.60
C VAL A 134 6.65 -2.69 -8.73
N ARG A 135 6.32 -3.75 -8.00
CA ARG A 135 4.93 -4.26 -7.93
C ARG A 135 4.17 -3.56 -6.82
N ASP A 136 2.90 -3.28 -7.07
CA ASP A 136 1.98 -2.85 -6.03
C ASP A 136 1.75 -3.97 -4.98
N ASN A 137 1.40 -3.56 -3.76
CA ASN A 137 1.14 -4.44 -2.64
C ASN A 137 0.26 -3.69 -1.63
N SER A 138 -0.91 -4.23 -1.29
CA SER A 138 -1.88 -3.56 -0.41
C SER A 138 -1.37 -3.34 1.02
N THR A 139 -0.39 -4.13 1.46
CA THR A 139 0.25 -4.05 2.79
C THR A 139 1.46 -3.10 2.81
N ARG A 140 1.98 -2.68 1.65
CA ARG A 140 3.10 -1.74 1.54
C ARG A 140 2.61 -0.36 1.09
N TRP A 141 2.55 0.58 2.03
CA TRP A 141 1.83 1.86 1.88
C TRP A 141 2.12 2.64 0.59
N ASN A 142 3.39 2.68 0.19
CA ASN A 142 3.83 3.49 -0.95
C ASN A 142 4.03 2.68 -2.25
N SER A 143 3.53 1.44 -2.31
CA SER A 143 3.79 0.54 -3.45
C SER A 143 3.22 1.06 -4.76
N TRP A 144 2.01 1.65 -4.73
CA TRP A 144 1.36 2.20 -5.92
C TRP A 144 2.12 3.41 -6.44
N TYR A 145 2.47 4.34 -5.55
CA TYR A 145 3.31 5.49 -5.90
C TYR A 145 4.64 5.07 -6.50
N ALA A 146 5.34 4.11 -5.86
CA ALA A 146 6.61 3.59 -6.33
C ALA A 146 6.47 2.90 -7.70
N MET A 147 5.42 2.10 -7.91
CA MET A 147 5.14 1.46 -9.20
C MET A 147 4.97 2.50 -10.30
N ILE A 148 4.14 3.52 -10.09
CA ILE A 148 3.92 4.60 -11.06
C ILE A 148 5.24 5.34 -11.34
N CYS A 149 5.98 5.73 -10.30
CA CYS A 149 7.27 6.42 -10.45
C CYS A 149 8.27 5.60 -11.28
N THR A 150 8.37 4.29 -11.04
CA THR A 150 9.26 3.43 -11.82
C THR A 150 8.76 3.24 -13.25
N ALA A 151 7.45 3.09 -13.45
CA ALA A 151 6.86 2.95 -14.77
C ALA A 151 7.07 4.19 -15.63
N THR A 152 6.87 5.39 -15.08
CA THR A 152 7.12 6.67 -15.79
C THR A 152 8.58 6.78 -16.24
N LYS A 153 9.54 6.36 -15.39
CA LYS A 153 10.98 6.34 -15.71
C LYS A 153 11.37 5.28 -16.74
N LEU A 154 10.59 4.20 -16.84
CA LEU A 154 10.84 3.05 -17.70
C LEU A 154 9.86 2.95 -18.88
N LYS A 155 9.13 4.03 -19.21
CA LYS A 155 8.08 4.03 -20.23
C LYS A 155 8.51 3.45 -21.58
N THR A 156 9.73 3.77 -22.03
CA THR A 156 10.27 3.27 -23.30
C THR A 156 10.50 1.76 -23.25
N ALA A 157 11.05 1.25 -22.14
CA ALA A 157 11.26 -0.18 -21.96
C ALA A 157 9.92 -0.94 -21.85
N ILE A 158 8.92 -0.36 -21.18
CA ILE A 158 7.57 -0.90 -21.12
C ILE A 158 6.97 -1.00 -22.53
N ASN A 159 7.04 0.07 -23.31
CA ASN A 159 6.48 0.08 -24.66
C ASN A 159 7.16 -0.95 -25.57
N LEU A 160 8.50 -1.01 -25.55
CA LEU A 160 9.26 -2.02 -26.31
C LEU A 160 8.89 -3.44 -25.90
N PHE A 161 8.78 -3.69 -24.59
CA PHE A 161 8.37 -4.99 -24.07
C PHE A 161 6.96 -5.36 -24.55
N CYS A 162 5.98 -4.45 -24.45
CA CYS A 162 4.61 -4.71 -24.90
C CYS A 162 4.53 -4.94 -26.42
N HIS A 163 5.37 -4.26 -27.22
CA HIS A 163 5.45 -4.52 -28.66
C HIS A 163 6.03 -5.91 -28.98
N GLN A 164 6.98 -6.39 -28.18
CA GLN A 164 7.57 -7.73 -28.33
C GLN A 164 6.60 -8.84 -27.91
N TYR A 165 5.79 -8.60 -26.86
CA TYR A 165 4.81 -9.55 -26.33
C TYR A 165 3.38 -9.06 -26.62
N GLN A 166 2.91 -9.32 -27.84
CA GLN A 166 1.58 -8.91 -28.33
C GLN A 166 0.40 -9.53 -27.57
N GLU A 167 0.64 -10.54 -26.73
CA GLU A 167 -0.36 -11.17 -25.87
C GLU A 167 -1.01 -10.20 -24.87
N ASN A 168 -0.39 -9.03 -24.62
CA ASN A 168 -0.90 -7.99 -23.73
C ASN A 168 -1.33 -6.70 -24.47
N SER A 169 -1.75 -6.80 -25.73
CA SER A 169 -2.14 -5.62 -26.54
C SER A 169 -3.18 -4.72 -25.86
N ASP A 170 -4.10 -5.31 -25.10
CA ASP A 170 -5.21 -4.61 -24.45
C ASP A 170 -4.77 -3.77 -23.25
N ASP A 171 -3.62 -4.10 -22.67
CA ASP A 171 -3.03 -3.39 -21.53
C ASP A 171 -2.05 -2.28 -21.98
N LEU A 172 -1.84 -2.08 -23.28
CA LEU A 172 -0.96 -1.04 -23.81
C LEU A 172 -1.37 0.34 -23.26
N LEU A 173 -0.39 1.04 -22.70
CA LEU A 173 -0.58 2.38 -22.12
C LEU A 173 -0.54 3.42 -23.24
N SER A 174 -1.68 4.04 -23.50
CA SER A 174 -1.77 5.19 -24.42
C SER A 174 -1.17 6.45 -23.77
N GLU A 175 -0.92 7.50 -24.56
CA GLU A 175 -0.50 8.80 -24.03
C GLU A 175 -1.52 9.38 -23.02
N LYS A 176 -2.82 9.11 -23.22
CA LYS A 176 -3.86 9.50 -22.25
C LYS A 176 -3.74 8.71 -20.94
N ASP A 177 -3.41 7.42 -21.03
CA ASP A 177 -3.19 6.58 -19.85
C ASP A 177 -1.97 7.08 -19.05
N LEU A 178 -0.88 7.41 -19.73
CA LEU A 178 0.32 7.98 -19.11
C LEU A 178 0.04 9.33 -18.43
N GLN A 179 -0.75 10.21 -19.05
CA GLN A 179 -1.20 11.45 -18.42
C GLN A 179 -2.06 11.20 -17.18
N GLY A 180 -2.92 10.18 -17.21
CA GLY A 180 -3.71 9.74 -16.06
C GLY A 180 -2.82 9.26 -14.91
N LEU A 181 -1.81 8.43 -15.23
CA LEU A 181 -0.82 7.95 -14.26
C LEU A 181 0.00 9.09 -13.66
N GLN A 182 0.38 10.10 -14.45
CA GLN A 182 1.08 11.29 -13.93
C GLN A 182 0.22 12.05 -12.92
N LYS A 183 -1.07 12.27 -13.21
CA LYS A 183 -1.98 12.92 -12.26
C LYS A 183 -2.12 12.13 -10.95
N LEU A 184 -2.17 10.80 -11.05
CA LEU A 184 -2.18 9.92 -9.87
C LEU A 184 -0.85 10.00 -9.11
N GLN A 185 0.28 10.07 -9.81
CA GLN A 185 1.61 10.24 -9.21
C GLN A 185 1.68 11.54 -8.40
N ASP A 186 1.27 12.66 -9.00
CA ASP A 186 1.31 13.98 -8.35
C ASP A 186 0.41 14.02 -7.11
N PHE A 187 -0.74 13.32 -7.16
CA PHE A 187 -1.62 13.18 -6.01
C PHE A 187 -1.03 12.29 -4.91
N LEU A 188 -0.51 11.12 -5.28
CA LEU A 188 0.05 10.16 -4.33
C LEU A 188 1.35 10.66 -3.70
N LEU A 189 2.04 11.63 -4.31
CA LEU A 189 3.22 12.28 -3.74
C LEU A 189 2.92 12.85 -2.34
N PHE A 190 1.75 13.45 -2.12
CA PHE A 190 1.40 14.00 -0.80
C PHE A 190 1.28 12.89 0.27
N PHE A 191 0.75 11.72 -0.11
CA PHE A 191 0.66 10.56 0.78
C PHE A 191 2.03 9.95 1.03
N TYR A 192 2.89 9.93 0.01
CA TYR A 192 4.28 9.52 0.13
C TYR A 192 5.06 10.41 1.11
N ASP A 193 4.95 11.72 0.98
CA ASP A 193 5.62 12.68 1.87
C ASP A 193 5.09 12.56 3.31
N ALA A 194 3.78 12.41 3.48
CA ALA A 194 3.13 12.23 4.78
C ALA A 194 3.57 10.94 5.50
N THR A 195 3.62 9.82 4.77
CA THR A 195 4.09 8.54 5.33
C THR A 195 5.57 8.58 5.63
N THR A 196 6.40 9.08 4.72
CA THR A 196 7.86 9.18 4.91
C THR A 196 8.23 10.15 6.05
N GLY A 197 7.46 11.23 6.25
CA GLY A 197 7.66 12.17 7.35
C GLY A 197 7.27 11.62 8.74
N THR A 198 6.49 10.52 8.78
CA THR A 198 5.97 9.88 10.00
C THR A 198 6.40 8.42 10.16
N GLU A 199 7.33 7.94 9.34
CA GLU A 199 7.95 6.62 9.49
C GLU A 199 9.32 6.71 10.18
N GLY A 200 9.84 5.56 10.60
CA GLY A 200 11.14 5.46 11.23
C GLY A 200 11.12 5.64 12.75
N ARG A 201 12.30 5.54 13.37
CA ARG A 201 12.47 5.54 14.82
C ARG A 201 12.27 6.91 15.47
N ASP A 202 12.50 7.97 14.70
CA ASP A 202 12.41 9.36 15.16
C ASP A 202 11.02 9.96 14.90
N ALA A 203 10.09 9.19 14.34
CA ALA A 203 8.71 9.61 14.17
C ALA A 203 7.98 9.54 15.52
N THR A 204 7.45 10.68 15.93
CA THR A 204 6.77 10.87 17.21
C THR A 204 5.29 11.18 17.00
N ILE A 205 4.48 10.90 18.03
CA ILE A 205 3.00 11.02 17.95
C ILE A 205 2.53 12.47 17.69
N ASP A 206 3.29 13.48 18.09
CA ASP A 206 2.97 14.89 17.84
C ASP A 206 2.95 15.25 16.35
N ARG A 207 3.62 14.47 15.49
CA ARG A 207 3.59 14.69 14.04
C ARG A 207 2.29 14.24 13.38
N VAL A 208 1.48 13.41 14.05
CA VAL A 208 0.26 12.85 13.46
C VAL A 208 -0.74 13.94 13.05
N LEU A 209 -1.04 14.89 13.94
CA LEU A 209 -2.00 15.96 13.66
C LEU A 209 -1.53 16.90 12.53
N PRO A 210 -0.30 17.46 12.57
CA PRO A 210 0.22 18.25 11.47
C PRO A 210 0.22 17.53 10.12
N THR A 211 0.57 16.23 10.10
CA THR A 211 0.54 15.42 8.87
C THR A 211 -0.87 15.25 8.33
N MET A 212 -1.87 15.06 9.20
CA MET A 212 -3.27 14.97 8.78
C MET A 212 -3.79 16.32 8.26
N ASP A 213 -3.45 17.43 8.91
CA ASP A 213 -3.81 18.77 8.45
C ASP A 213 -3.21 19.07 7.07
N PHE A 214 -1.93 18.72 6.87
CA PHE A 214 -1.27 18.80 5.57
C PHE A 214 -2.03 18.02 4.49
N LEU A 215 -2.35 16.75 4.72
CA LEU A 215 -3.09 15.93 3.76
C LEU A 215 -4.48 16.52 3.46
N LEU A 216 -5.21 16.97 4.50
CA LEU A 216 -6.51 17.60 4.33
C LEU A 216 -6.44 18.88 3.49
N GLU A 217 -5.41 19.70 3.67
CA GLU A 217 -5.19 20.90 2.88
C GLU A 217 -4.95 20.54 1.40
N GLN A 218 -4.06 19.58 1.12
CA GLN A 218 -3.80 19.13 -0.25
C GLN A 218 -5.06 18.58 -0.93
N LEU A 219 -5.86 17.78 -0.22
CA LEU A 219 -7.14 17.26 -0.72
C LEU A 219 -8.13 18.39 -1.04
N ARG A 220 -8.20 19.42 -0.20
CA ARG A 220 -9.06 20.59 -0.42
C ARG A 220 -8.62 21.39 -1.64
N LEU A 221 -7.32 21.59 -1.83
CA LEU A 221 -6.76 22.29 -3.00
C LEU A 221 -7.08 21.54 -4.30
N GLN A 222 -6.85 20.23 -4.33
CA GLN A 222 -7.16 19.39 -5.49
C GLN A 222 -8.65 19.41 -5.84
N ARG A 223 -9.53 19.38 -4.83
CA ARG A 223 -10.99 19.50 -5.04
C ARG A 223 -11.38 20.85 -5.64
N LYS A 224 -10.75 21.96 -5.21
CA LYS A 224 -11.00 23.29 -5.77
C LYS A 224 -10.53 23.36 -7.23
N ASN A 225 -9.34 22.86 -7.53
CA ASN A 225 -8.80 22.85 -8.89
C ASN A 225 -9.68 22.06 -9.86
N MET A 226 -10.18 20.87 -9.45
CA MET A 226 -11.13 20.09 -10.23
C MET A 226 -12.46 20.82 -10.52
N ARG A 227 -12.94 21.64 -9.57
CA ARG A 227 -14.16 22.43 -9.75
C ARG A 227 -13.95 23.57 -10.74
N MET A 228 -12.80 24.24 -10.71
CA MET A 228 -12.48 25.34 -11.63
C MET A 228 -12.21 24.86 -13.07
N THR A 229 -11.72 23.64 -13.27
CA THR A 229 -11.55 23.06 -14.62
C THR A 229 -12.84 22.57 -15.28
N ARG A 230 -13.95 22.51 -14.53
CA ARG A 230 -15.26 22.06 -15.03
C ARG A 230 -16.25 23.20 -15.32
N SER A 231 -15.89 24.43 -14.96
CA SER A 231 -16.63 25.69 -15.22
C SER A 231 -16.01 26.42 -16.40
#